data_AF-A0A088C8T8-F1
#
_entry.id   AF-A0A088C8T8-F1
#
_cell.length_a   1.000
_cell.length_b   1.000
_cell.length_c   1.000
_cell.angle_alpha   90.00
_cell.angle_beta   90.00
_cell.angle_gamma   90.00
#
_symmetry.space_group_name_H-M   'P 1'
#
loop_
_entity.id
_entity.type
_entity.pdbx_description
1 polymer ?
#
loop_
_entity_poly.entity_id
_entity_poly.type
_entity_poly.pdbx_seq_one_letter_code
_entity_poly.pdbx_strand_id
1 'polypeptide(L)'
;GIVGLETNLGTLHIQLLPDCAPRSVDYFIELLSLRNCAGCRFYRAEGRGNFWDAKGDHIKNAAFGPPYALLQGTLEVDGVGFKEIVKEGCLAVRRGSVAWVGSGPEFLISLADHG
;
A
#
# COMPACT_ATOMS: atom_id res chain seq x y z
N GLY A 1 11.77 -1.93 -10.70
CA GLY A 1 10.94 -1.58 -11.89
C GLY A 1 9.74 -0.77 -11.44
N ILE A 2 8.96 -0.23 -12.37
CA ILE A 2 7.73 0.53 -12.06
C ILE A 2 6.53 -0.25 -12.61
N VAL A 3 5.46 -0.35 -11.83
CA VAL A 3 4.17 -0.95 -12.23
C VAL A 3 3.06 0.08 -12.12
N GLY A 4 2.03 -0.04 -12.96
CA GLY A 4 0.85 0.82 -12.92
C GLY A 4 -0.35 0.10 -12.32
N LEU A 5 -1.01 0.71 -11.34
CA LEU A 5 -2.37 0.34 -10.94
C LEU A 5 -3.34 1.27 -11.67
N GLU A 6 -3.97 0.73 -12.71
CA GLU A 6 -4.98 1.46 -13.48
C GLU A 6 -6.32 1.49 -12.73
N THR A 7 -6.88 2.69 -12.57
CA THR A 7 -8.19 2.89 -11.95
C THR A 7 -9.05 3.78 -12.85
N ASN A 8 -10.35 3.86 -12.55
CA ASN A 8 -11.25 4.81 -13.21
C ASN A 8 -10.94 6.29 -12.91
N LEU A 9 -10.05 6.59 -11.95
CA LEU A 9 -9.61 7.94 -11.58
C LEU A 9 -8.20 8.27 -12.09
N GLY A 10 -7.55 7.34 -12.78
CA GLY A 10 -6.19 7.47 -13.28
C GLY A 10 -5.26 6.34 -12.81
N THR A 11 -4.00 6.44 -13.20
CA THR A 11 -3.00 5.40 -12.95
C THR A 11 -2.07 5.79 -11.81
N LEU A 12 -1.91 4.89 -10.83
CA LEU A 12 -0.92 5.02 -9.77
C LEU A 12 0.35 4.26 -10.17
N HIS A 13 1.46 4.97 -10.31
CA HIS A 13 2.75 4.36 -10.61
C HIS A 13 3.47 3.98 -9.30
N ILE A 14 3.81 2.69 -9.17
CA ILE A 14 4.44 2.13 -7.98
C ILE A 14 5.85 1.69 -8.34
N GLN A 15 6.83 2.22 -7.62
CA GLN A 15 8.21 1.75 -7.68
C GLN A 15 8.36 0.46 -6.85
N LEU A 16 8.78 -0.61 -7.51
CA LEU A 16 9.12 -1.88 -6.87
C LEU A 16 10.53 -1.81 -6.26
N LEU A 17 10.68 -2.38 -5.05
CA LEU A 17 11.90 -2.38 -4.25
C LEU A 17 12.42 -3.81 -4.01
N PRO A 18 13.00 -4.48 -5.03
CA PRO A 18 13.38 -5.89 -4.94
C PRO A 18 14.46 -6.18 -3.90
N ASP A 19 15.36 -5.24 -3.64
CA ASP A 19 16.44 -5.41 -2.65
C ASP A 19 15.92 -5.43 -1.20
N CYS A 20 14.68 -4.97 -1.01
CA CYS A 20 14.09 -4.63 0.27
C CYS A 20 12.88 -5.51 0.59
N ALA A 21 12.05 -5.76 -0.42
CA ALA A 21 10.81 -6.52 -0.35
C ALA A 21 10.70 -7.50 -1.52
N PRO A 22 11.65 -8.45 -1.67
CA PRO A 22 11.70 -9.35 -2.83
C PRO A 22 10.41 -10.18 -3.00
N ARG A 23 9.82 -10.70 -1.92
CA ARG A 23 8.59 -11.52 -2.00
C ARG A 23 7.38 -10.70 -2.39
N SER A 24 7.30 -9.47 -1.89
CA SER A 24 6.28 -8.51 -2.33
C SER A 24 6.42 -8.20 -3.82
N VAL A 25 7.66 -8.00 -4.30
CA VAL A 25 7.93 -7.76 -5.73
C VAL A 25 7.56 -8.96 -6.58
N ASP A 26 7.91 -10.17 -6.15
CA ASP A 26 7.55 -11.41 -6.85
C ASP A 26 6.03 -11.53 -6.99
N TYR A 27 5.27 -11.22 -5.92
CA TYR A 27 3.81 -11.21 -5.97
C TYR A 27 3.25 -10.23 -7.01
N PHE A 28 3.79 -9.01 -7.10
CA PHE A 28 3.40 -8.07 -8.16
C PHE A 28 3.71 -8.60 -9.55
N ILE A 29 4.84 -9.30 -9.75
CA ILE A 29 5.18 -9.93 -11.04
C ILE A 29 4.22 -11.08 -11.37
N GLU A 30 3.87 -11.91 -10.39
CA GLU A 30 2.87 -12.97 -10.55
C GLU A 30 1.51 -12.39 -10.95
N LEU A 31 1.05 -11.34 -10.27
CA LEU A 31 -0.20 -10.65 -10.61
C LEU A 31 -0.20 -10.10 -12.03
N LEU A 32 0.90 -9.46 -12.46
CA LEU A 32 1.01 -8.93 -13.82
C LEU A 32 0.93 -10.04 -14.89
N SER A 33 1.37 -11.26 -14.58
CA SER A 33 1.26 -12.40 -15.49
C SER A 33 -0.19 -12.83 -15.73
N LEU A 34 -1.09 -12.58 -14.77
CA LEU A 34 -2.52 -12.90 -14.87
C LEU A 34 -3.28 -11.90 -15.73
N ARG A 35 -2.72 -10.70 -15.97
CA ARG A 35 -3.33 -9.60 -16.75
C ARG A 35 -4.74 -9.21 -16.30
N ASN A 36 -5.12 -9.56 -15.08
CA ASN A 36 -6.40 -9.27 -14.48
C ASN A 36 -6.23 -9.16 -12.96
N CYS A 37 -7.06 -8.35 -12.33
CA CYS A 37 -7.13 -8.16 -10.89
C CYS A 37 -8.61 -8.14 -10.46
N ALA A 38 -9.42 -9.06 -10.98
CA ALA A 38 -10.81 -9.23 -10.55
C ALA A 38 -10.80 -9.53 -9.04
N GLY A 39 -11.40 -8.67 -8.21
CA GLY A 39 -11.32 -8.73 -6.74
C GLY A 39 -10.50 -7.60 -6.11
N CYS A 40 -9.56 -7.01 -6.86
CA CYS A 40 -8.75 -5.90 -6.40
C CYS A 40 -9.57 -4.62 -6.31
N ARG A 41 -9.47 -3.93 -5.18
CA ARG A 41 -10.29 -2.74 -4.89
C ARG A 41 -9.65 -1.87 -3.84
N PHE A 42 -9.89 -0.56 -3.95
CA PHE A 42 -9.75 0.35 -2.81
C PHE A 42 -11.12 0.46 -2.13
N TYR A 43 -11.19 0.20 -0.82
CA TYR A 43 -12.45 0.25 -0.07
C TYR A 43 -12.41 1.20 1.14
N ARG A 44 -11.24 1.74 1.49
CA ARG A 44 -11.08 2.64 2.63
C ARG A 44 -10.14 3.76 2.28
N ALA A 45 -10.56 4.99 2.55
CA ALA A 45 -9.73 6.18 2.42
C ALA A 45 -9.88 7.03 3.67
N GLU A 46 -8.77 7.41 4.28
CA GLU A 46 -8.73 8.23 5.48
C GLU A 46 -7.80 9.42 5.26
N GLY A 47 -8.31 10.63 5.49
CA GLY A 47 -7.53 11.85 5.38
C GLY A 47 -6.51 11.99 6.51
N ARG A 48 -5.79 13.11 6.52
CA ARG A 48 -4.81 13.41 7.59
C ARG A 48 -5.44 13.90 8.89
N GLY A 49 -6.71 14.33 8.86
CA GLY A 49 -7.33 14.98 10.01
C GLY A 49 -6.47 16.12 10.56
N ASN A 50 -6.38 16.19 11.89
CA ASN A 50 -5.52 17.15 12.60
C ASN A 50 -4.28 16.48 13.21
N PHE A 51 -3.88 15.32 12.69
CA PHE A 51 -2.79 14.52 13.23
C PHE A 51 -1.50 14.64 12.41
N TRP A 52 -1.60 14.99 11.12
CA TRP A 52 -0.46 15.32 10.28
C TRP A 52 -0.58 16.72 9.70
N ASP A 53 0.55 17.36 9.46
CA ASP A 53 0.60 18.69 8.87
C ASP A 53 0.44 18.68 7.34
N ALA A 54 0.56 19.86 6.72
CA ALA A 54 0.46 20.02 5.27
C ALA A 54 1.58 19.28 4.51
N LYS A 55 2.75 19.08 5.12
CA LYS A 55 3.87 18.34 4.53
C LYS A 55 3.64 16.83 4.61
N GLY A 56 2.86 16.39 5.59
CA GLY A 56 2.59 14.99 5.89
C GLY A 56 3.38 14.50 7.09
N ASP A 57 3.97 15.40 7.88
CA ASP A 57 4.69 15.05 9.11
C ASP A 57 3.68 14.89 10.26
N HIS A 58 3.87 13.89 11.12
CA HIS A 58 3.00 13.69 12.28
C HIS A 58 3.20 14.84 13.29
N ILE A 59 2.10 15.45 13.71
CA ILE A 59 2.12 16.57 14.64
C ILE A 59 2.52 16.06 16.02
N LYS A 60 3.46 16.75 16.66
CA LYS A 60 3.93 16.41 17.99
C LYS A 60 2.76 16.34 18.98
N ASN A 61 2.66 15.24 19.71
CA ASN A 61 1.60 14.95 20.69
C ASN A 61 0.19 14.73 20.12
N ALA A 62 0.02 14.64 18.79
CA ALA A 62 -1.24 14.14 18.23
C ALA A 62 -1.45 12.67 18.60
N ALA A 63 -2.71 12.23 18.65
CA ALA A 63 -3.04 10.86 18.97
C ALA A 63 -2.69 9.92 17.81
N PHE A 64 -2.18 8.73 18.13
CA PHE A 64 -2.08 7.64 17.15
C PHE A 64 -3.43 6.93 17.05
N GLY A 65 -3.96 6.82 15.84
CA GLY A 65 -5.27 6.23 15.61
C GLY A 65 -5.94 6.80 14.37
N PRO A 66 -7.22 6.47 14.14
CA PRO A 66 -7.95 7.01 13.02
C PRO A 66 -8.18 8.53 13.16
N PRO A 67 -8.03 9.31 12.08
CA PRO A 67 -7.74 8.80 10.74
C PRO A 67 -6.26 8.42 10.57
N TYR A 68 -5.97 7.35 9.83
CA TYR A 68 -4.62 6.82 9.61
C TYR A 68 -3.92 7.37 8.35
N ALA A 69 -4.44 8.46 7.76
CA ALA A 69 -3.85 9.09 6.58
C ALA A 69 -3.44 8.10 5.48
N LEU A 70 -4.38 7.28 4.99
CA LEU A 70 -4.10 6.19 4.06
C LEU A 70 -5.20 5.99 3.02
N LEU A 71 -4.84 5.38 1.89
CA LEU A 71 -5.76 4.69 1.00
C LEU A 71 -5.50 3.19 1.18
N GLN A 72 -6.52 2.41 1.49
CA GLN A 72 -6.40 0.97 1.75
C GLN A 72 -7.31 0.18 0.81
N GLY A 73 -6.81 -0.98 0.40
CA GLY A 73 -7.46 -1.88 -0.53
C GLY A 73 -6.98 -3.30 -0.41
N THR A 74 -7.61 -4.18 -1.18
CA THR A 74 -7.24 -5.58 -1.34
C THR A 74 -6.49 -5.72 -2.67
N LEU A 75 -5.35 -6.41 -2.66
CA LEU A 75 -4.63 -6.81 -3.87
C LEU A 75 -4.58 -8.34 -3.92
N GLU A 76 -5.69 -8.94 -4.34
CA GLU A 76 -5.88 -10.38 -4.54
C GLU A 76 -6.79 -10.59 -5.76
N VAL A 77 -6.52 -11.63 -6.55
CA VAL A 77 -7.35 -12.00 -7.70
C VAL A 77 -8.30 -13.11 -7.28
N ASP A 78 -9.58 -12.95 -7.57
CA ASP A 78 -10.62 -13.93 -7.33
C ASP A 78 -10.23 -15.30 -7.90
N GLY A 79 -10.29 -16.32 -7.05
CA GLY A 79 -9.92 -17.69 -7.40
C GLY A 79 -8.42 -17.99 -7.40
N VAL A 80 -7.55 -16.99 -7.14
CA VAL A 80 -6.11 -17.16 -6.93
C VAL A 80 -5.79 -16.86 -5.47
N GLY A 81 -5.61 -17.91 -4.68
CA GLY A 81 -5.35 -17.75 -3.25
C GLY A 81 -4.07 -16.96 -2.98
N PHE A 82 -4.19 -15.89 -2.18
CA PHE A 82 -3.04 -15.14 -1.72
C PHE A 82 -2.21 -15.93 -0.70
N LYS A 83 -0.89 -15.94 -0.88
CA LYS A 83 0.06 -16.52 0.07
C LYS A 83 0.57 -15.42 0.98
N GLU A 84 0.36 -15.57 2.28
CA GLU A 84 0.84 -14.62 3.29
C GLU A 84 2.31 -14.24 3.08
N ILE A 85 2.58 -12.95 3.06
CA ILE A 85 3.92 -12.41 2.88
C ILE A 85 4.50 -12.12 4.27
N VAL A 86 5.58 -12.83 4.60
CA VAL A 86 6.35 -12.57 5.82
C VAL A 86 6.93 -11.16 5.76
N LYS A 87 6.95 -10.46 6.90
CA LYS A 87 7.53 -9.13 7.04
C LYS A 87 8.94 -9.05 6.44
N GLU A 88 9.12 -8.09 5.52
CA GLU A 88 10.39 -7.82 4.84
C GLU A 88 11.08 -6.58 5.42
N GLY A 89 12.34 -6.35 5.05
CA GLY A 89 13.28 -5.48 5.76
C GLY A 89 13.20 -3.99 5.43
N CYS A 90 12.05 -3.47 5.03
CA CYS A 90 11.96 -2.12 4.49
C CYS A 90 11.96 -0.97 5.50
N LEU A 91 12.26 0.21 4.96
CA LEU A 91 12.25 1.49 5.67
C LEU A 91 10.89 1.78 6.30
N ALA A 92 10.88 2.70 7.27
CA ALA A 92 9.65 3.24 7.83
C ALA A 92 8.70 3.73 6.71
N VAL A 93 7.40 3.50 6.90
CA VAL A 93 6.35 3.89 5.96
C VAL A 93 6.31 5.42 5.88
N ARG A 94 6.54 5.97 4.69
CA ARG A 94 6.46 7.40 4.42
C ARG A 94 5.30 7.70 3.50
N ARG A 95 4.96 8.96 3.33
CA ARG A 95 4.01 9.40 2.32
C ARG A 95 4.40 8.84 0.95
N GLY A 96 3.44 8.22 0.27
CA GLY A 96 3.62 7.55 -1.02
C GLY A 96 4.13 6.11 -0.92
N SER A 97 4.50 5.61 0.26
CA SER A 97 4.84 4.20 0.44
C SER A 97 3.62 3.32 0.18
N VAL A 98 3.88 2.19 -0.48
CA VAL A 98 2.92 1.09 -0.63
C VAL A 98 3.39 -0.05 0.28
N ALA A 99 2.51 -0.56 1.13
CA ALA A 99 2.86 -1.58 2.11
C ALA A 99 1.70 -2.53 2.37
N TRP A 100 2.00 -3.76 2.76
CA TRP A 100 1.01 -4.71 3.24
C TRP A 100 0.48 -4.31 4.61
N VAL A 101 -0.81 -4.56 4.84
CA VAL A 101 -1.44 -4.57 6.15
C VAL A 101 -1.29 -5.98 6.72
N GLY A 102 -0.52 -6.12 7.80
CA GLY A 102 -0.18 -7.44 8.33
C GLY A 102 0.62 -8.25 7.29
N SER A 103 0.14 -9.46 6.99
CA SER A 103 0.74 -10.35 6.00
C SER A 103 0.09 -10.28 4.62
N GLY A 104 -0.79 -9.30 4.35
CA GLY A 104 -1.61 -9.21 3.11
C GLY A 104 -2.91 -10.04 3.17
N PRO A 105 -3.73 -10.09 2.10
CA PRO A 105 -3.61 -9.38 0.80
C PRO A 105 -3.98 -7.89 0.87
N GLU A 106 -4.40 -7.45 2.04
CA GLU A 106 -4.72 -6.05 2.30
C GLU A 106 -3.45 -5.20 2.22
N PHE A 107 -3.54 -4.07 1.53
CA PHE A 107 -2.43 -3.14 1.34
C PHE A 107 -2.89 -1.70 1.58
N LEU A 108 -1.93 -0.83 1.86
CA LEU A 108 -2.13 0.60 1.99
C LEU A 108 -1.19 1.37 1.05
N ILE A 109 -1.65 2.55 0.65
CA ILE A 109 -0.85 3.64 0.12
C ILE A 109 -0.90 4.76 1.16
N SER A 110 0.25 5.10 1.71
CA SER A 110 0.33 6.08 2.78
C SER A 110 0.18 7.50 2.23
N LEU A 111 -0.67 8.31 2.86
CA LEU A 111 -0.86 9.74 2.53
C LEU A 111 -0.02 10.66 3.43
N ALA A 112 0.69 10.11 4.41
CA ALA A 112 1.54 10.84 5.36
C ALA A 112 2.71 9.96 5.90
N ASP A 113 3.61 10.55 6.66
CA ASP A 113 4.74 9.85 7.26
C ASP A 113 4.30 9.12 8.54
N HIS A 114 4.63 7.82 8.63
CA HIS A 114 4.34 6.93 9.74
C HIS A 114 5.68 6.43 10.31
N GLY A 115 6.30 7.27 11.15
CA GLY A 115 7.60 7.02 11.78
C GLY A 115 7.84 7.92 12.97
#